data_AF-A0A1J3DFC1-F1
#
_entry.id   AF-A0A1J3DFC1-F1
#
_cell.length_a   1.000
_cell.length_b   1.000
_cell.length_c   1.000
_cell.angle_alpha   90.00
_cell.angle_beta   90.00
_cell.angle_gamma   90.00
#
_symmetry.space_group_name_H-M   'P 1'
#
loop_
_entity.id
_entity.type
_entity.pdbx_description
1 polymer ?
#
loop_
_entity_poly.entity_id
_entity_poly.type
_entity_poly.pdbx_seq_one_letter_code
_entity_poly.pdbx_strand_id
1 'polypeptide(L)'
;ASYSYVPTTLSIILAARYSDILDPQEKFKRIMRGIQGALIVASILQIVVGFSGLWRNVVRLLSPLSAVPLVALAGFGLYELGFPLLAKCIEIGLPELILLLIFSQYIPHLMRGERHVFHRFAVIVSVVIVWIYAHFLTIGGAYKHTGTNTQNSCRTDRSGFIGGAPWIRVPYPFQWGPPTFHAGEAFAMMAISFVSLVESTGTYIAISRFASATPPPPSVLSRGIGWQGVGVLLCGLFGAGNGASVSVENAGLLALTRVGSRRVVQISAGFMI
;
A
#
# COMPACT_ATOMS: atom_id res chain seq x y z
N ALA A 1 -3.52 1.47 2.79
CA ALA A 1 -3.22 2.07 1.48
C ALA A 1 -3.15 0.96 0.43
N SER A 2 -3.37 1.28 -0.83
CA SER A 2 -3.34 0.29 -1.91
C SER A 2 -1.94 0.15 -2.48
N TYR A 3 -1.42 -1.06 -2.59
CA TYR A 3 -0.11 -1.28 -3.22
C TYR A 3 -0.15 -1.05 -4.74
N SER A 4 -1.33 -1.16 -5.36
CA SER A 4 -1.54 -0.99 -6.80
C SER A 4 -1.21 0.44 -7.28
N TYR A 5 -1.31 1.45 -6.41
CA TYR A 5 -0.98 2.86 -6.70
C TYR A 5 0.50 3.20 -6.55
N VAL A 6 1.28 2.38 -5.85
CA VAL A 6 2.70 2.63 -5.59
C VAL A 6 3.51 2.80 -6.88
N PRO A 7 3.36 1.95 -7.93
CA PRO A 7 4.13 2.10 -9.17
C PRO A 7 3.85 3.43 -9.88
N THR A 8 2.58 3.85 -9.96
CA THR A 8 2.23 5.13 -10.60
C THR A 8 2.65 6.32 -9.76
N THR A 9 2.51 6.26 -8.43
CA THR A 9 3.04 7.30 -7.55
C THR A 9 4.56 7.45 -7.72
N LEU A 10 5.29 6.34 -7.80
CA LEU A 10 6.74 6.35 -8.05
C LEU A 10 7.08 6.87 -9.44
N SER A 11 6.30 6.52 -10.47
CA SER A 11 6.45 7.08 -11.81
C SER A 11 6.30 8.60 -11.82
N ILE A 12 5.36 9.15 -11.04
CA ILE A 12 5.20 10.61 -10.87
C ILE A 12 6.40 11.20 -10.12
N ILE A 13 6.85 10.56 -9.03
CA ILE A 13 8.02 11.02 -8.26
C ILE A 13 9.29 11.07 -9.12
N LEU A 14 9.48 10.08 -9.99
CA LEU A 14 10.66 9.93 -10.85
C LEU A 14 10.53 10.65 -12.20
N ALA A 15 9.43 11.36 -12.43
CA ALA A 15 9.20 12.03 -13.71
C ALA A 15 10.29 13.08 -13.97
N ALA A 16 10.88 13.04 -15.18
CA ALA A 16 12.01 13.89 -15.59
C ALA A 16 11.73 15.39 -15.38
N ARG A 17 10.48 15.82 -15.51
CA ARG A 17 10.04 17.19 -15.23
C ARG A 17 10.36 17.75 -13.83
N TYR A 18 10.63 16.89 -12.84
CA TYR A 18 10.99 17.30 -11.48
C TYR A 18 12.52 17.19 -11.25
N SER A 19 13.32 16.86 -12.26
CA SER A 19 14.79 16.79 -12.15
C SER A 19 15.42 18.18 -12.03
N ASP A 20 14.83 19.19 -12.64
CA ASP A 20 15.43 20.53 -12.77
C ASP A 20 15.26 21.39 -11.52
N ILE A 21 14.52 20.90 -10.52
CA ILE A 21 14.28 21.60 -9.26
C ILE A 21 15.38 21.25 -8.26
N LEU A 22 16.23 22.22 -7.96
CA LEU A 22 17.37 22.08 -7.04
C LEU A 22 16.95 22.03 -5.55
N ASP A 23 15.88 22.73 -5.15
CA ASP A 23 15.41 22.73 -3.76
C ASP A 23 14.60 21.45 -3.44
N PRO A 24 15.04 20.61 -2.49
CA PRO A 24 14.33 19.38 -2.13
C PRO A 24 12.92 19.63 -1.57
N GLN A 25 12.71 20.72 -0.83
CA GLN A 25 11.41 21.03 -0.22
C GLN A 25 10.39 21.47 -1.28
N GLU A 26 10.79 22.35 -2.19
CA GLU A 26 9.96 22.73 -3.31
C GLU A 26 9.66 21.53 -4.23
N LYS A 27 10.68 20.72 -4.54
CA LYS A 27 10.51 19.50 -5.33
C LYS A 27 9.47 18.57 -4.72
N PHE A 28 9.56 18.32 -3.41
CA PHE A 28 8.58 17.51 -2.69
C PHE A 28 7.16 18.08 -2.80
N LYS A 29 6.99 19.39 -2.55
CA LYS A 29 5.67 20.04 -2.64
C LYS A 29 5.08 19.95 -4.04
N ARG A 30 5.87 20.15 -5.11
CA ARG A 30 5.39 20.05 -6.50
C ARG A 30 4.99 18.61 -6.87
N ILE A 31 5.79 17.62 -6.48
CA ILE A 31 5.46 16.20 -6.68
C ILE A 31 4.16 15.85 -5.97
N MET A 32 4.00 16.28 -4.71
CA MET A 32 2.76 16.06 -3.96
C MET A 32 1.55 16.68 -4.64
N ARG A 33 1.64 17.90 -5.16
CA ARG A 33 0.55 18.55 -5.93
C ARG A 33 0.18 17.78 -7.19
N GLY A 34 1.15 17.20 -7.89
CA GLY A 34 0.93 16.35 -9.06
C GLY A 34 0.16 15.07 -8.70
N ILE A 35 0.61 14.39 -7.64
CA ILE A 35 -0.06 13.19 -7.12
C ILE A 35 -1.49 13.53 -6.66
N GLN A 36 -1.69 14.65 -5.96
CA GLN A 36 -3.02 15.10 -5.53
C GLN A 36 -3.96 15.32 -6.72
N GLY A 37 -3.51 16.04 -7.76
CA GLY A 37 -4.30 16.25 -8.97
C GLY A 37 -4.65 14.94 -9.68
N ALA A 38 -3.68 14.06 -9.84
CA ALA A 38 -3.87 12.75 -10.47
C ALA A 38 -4.87 11.86 -9.67
N LEU A 39 -4.76 11.84 -8.34
CA LEU A 39 -5.68 11.10 -7.46
C LEU A 39 -7.10 11.66 -7.51
N ILE A 40 -7.26 12.99 -7.54
CA ILE A 40 -8.59 13.61 -7.66
C ILE A 40 -9.25 13.18 -8.98
N VAL A 41 -8.55 13.24 -10.11
CA VAL A 41 -9.11 12.80 -11.41
C VAL A 41 -9.46 11.31 -11.39
N ALA A 42 -8.55 10.46 -10.88
CA ALA A 42 -8.81 9.03 -10.77
C ALA A 42 -10.01 8.71 -9.87
N SER A 43 -10.18 9.45 -8.77
CA SER A 43 -11.30 9.27 -7.85
C SER A 43 -12.65 9.62 -8.49
N ILE A 44 -12.72 10.67 -9.31
CA ILE A 44 -13.95 11.06 -10.02
C ILE A 44 -14.39 9.91 -10.93
N LEU A 45 -13.46 9.31 -11.67
CA LEU A 45 -13.76 8.15 -12.51
C LEU A 45 -14.33 6.99 -11.69
N GLN A 46 -13.71 6.64 -10.56
CA GLN A 46 -14.21 5.56 -9.70
C GLN A 46 -15.58 5.87 -9.09
N ILE A 47 -15.82 7.10 -8.64
CA ILE A 47 -17.10 7.55 -8.08
C ILE A 47 -18.20 7.44 -9.14
N VAL A 48 -17.95 7.95 -10.35
CA VAL A 48 -18.90 7.89 -11.46
C VAL A 48 -19.19 6.44 -11.84
N VAL A 49 -18.16 5.62 -12.06
CA VAL A 49 -18.32 4.20 -12.45
C VAL A 49 -19.01 3.38 -11.35
N GLY A 50 -18.72 3.66 -10.08
CA GLY A 50 -19.29 2.99 -8.92
C GLY A 50 -20.76 3.33 -8.66
N PHE A 51 -21.12 4.61 -8.63
CA PHE A 51 -22.50 5.04 -8.33
C PHE A 51 -23.43 4.98 -9.55
N SER A 52 -22.93 5.12 -10.78
CA SER A 52 -23.75 4.95 -12.00
C SER A 52 -24.26 3.52 -12.21
N GLY A 53 -23.70 2.55 -11.49
CA GLY A 53 -24.02 1.14 -11.69
C GLY A 53 -23.37 0.54 -12.93
N LEU A 54 -22.52 1.27 -13.66
CA LEU A 54 -21.76 0.74 -14.79
C LEU A 54 -20.90 -0.45 -14.35
N TRP A 55 -20.28 -0.34 -13.16
CA TRP A 55 -19.48 -1.41 -12.59
C TRP A 55 -20.27 -2.70 -12.36
N ARG A 56 -21.58 -2.62 -12.10
CA ARG A 56 -22.47 -3.79 -11.97
C ARG A 56 -22.37 -4.73 -13.17
N ASN A 57 -22.26 -4.17 -14.37
CA ASN A 57 -22.15 -4.95 -15.60
C ASN A 57 -20.76 -5.56 -15.73
N VAL A 58 -19.72 -4.77 -15.45
CA VAL A 58 -18.31 -5.23 -15.47
C VAL A 58 -18.11 -6.40 -14.51
N VAL A 59 -18.65 -6.33 -13.28
CA VAL A 59 -18.56 -7.42 -12.29
C VAL A 59 -19.17 -8.72 -12.79
N ARG A 60 -20.21 -8.67 -13.62
CA ARG A 60 -20.78 -9.89 -14.22
C ARG A 60 -19.86 -10.54 -15.24
N LEU A 61 -19.02 -9.76 -15.91
CA LEU A 61 -18.03 -10.26 -16.87
C LEU A 61 -16.69 -10.63 -16.20
N LEU A 62 -16.41 -10.13 -15.00
CA LEU A 62 -15.19 -10.44 -14.28
C LEU A 62 -15.18 -11.90 -13.82
N SER A 63 -14.43 -12.72 -14.55
CA SER A 63 -14.11 -14.09 -14.16
C SER A 63 -12.78 -14.13 -13.39
N PRO A 64 -12.56 -15.14 -12.53
CA PRO A 64 -11.26 -15.36 -11.89
C PRO A 64 -10.11 -15.47 -12.90
N LEU A 65 -10.37 -16.03 -14.08
CA LEU A 65 -9.41 -16.17 -15.17
C LEU A 65 -8.90 -14.80 -15.69
N SER A 66 -9.75 -13.78 -15.72
CA SER A 66 -9.36 -12.42 -16.09
C SER A 66 -8.75 -11.61 -14.95
N ALA A 67 -9.17 -11.86 -13.71
CA ALA A 67 -8.74 -11.06 -12.56
C ALA A 67 -7.36 -11.47 -12.03
N VAL A 68 -7.06 -12.78 -12.00
CA VAL A 68 -5.80 -13.29 -11.43
C VAL A 68 -4.56 -12.75 -12.16
N PRO A 69 -4.47 -12.77 -13.50
CA PRO A 69 -3.31 -12.23 -14.20
C PRO A 69 -3.11 -10.74 -13.94
N LEU A 70 -4.20 -9.96 -13.88
CA LEU A 70 -4.15 -8.52 -13.64
C LEU A 70 -3.58 -8.21 -12.25
N VAL A 71 -4.07 -8.89 -11.22
CA VAL A 71 -3.60 -8.72 -9.84
C VAL A 71 -2.17 -9.24 -9.68
N ALA A 72 -1.83 -10.37 -10.32
CA ALA A 72 -0.48 -10.92 -10.30
C ALA A 72 0.54 -9.97 -10.93
N LEU A 73 0.24 -9.40 -12.10
CA LEU A 73 1.12 -8.42 -12.76
C LEU A 73 1.31 -7.15 -11.91
N ALA A 74 0.24 -6.66 -11.27
CA ALA A 74 0.34 -5.53 -10.36
C ALA A 74 1.25 -5.83 -9.16
N GLY A 75 1.16 -7.06 -8.62
CA GLY A 75 2.02 -7.54 -7.53
C GLY A 75 3.48 -7.73 -7.95
N PHE A 76 3.73 -8.41 -9.08
CA PHE A 76 5.09 -8.63 -9.58
C PHE A 76 5.79 -7.33 -9.98
N GLY A 77 5.06 -6.33 -10.48
CA GLY A 77 5.62 -5.01 -10.77
C GLY A 77 6.21 -4.30 -9.54
N LEU A 78 5.72 -4.62 -8.34
CA LEU A 78 6.28 -4.08 -7.09
C LEU A 78 7.58 -4.76 -6.68
N TYR A 79 7.81 -6.00 -7.11
CA TYR A 79 9.03 -6.73 -6.80
C TYR A 79 10.26 -6.05 -7.42
N GLU A 80 10.14 -5.60 -8.67
CA GLU A 80 11.17 -4.82 -9.37
C GLU A 80 11.55 -3.53 -8.64
N LEU A 81 10.65 -2.98 -7.83
CA LEU A 81 10.89 -1.75 -7.06
C LEU A 81 11.40 -2.06 -5.64
N GLY A 82 10.88 -3.11 -5.01
CA GLY A 82 11.22 -3.50 -3.64
C GLY A 82 12.57 -4.19 -3.53
N PHE A 83 12.90 -5.09 -4.46
CA PHE A 83 14.12 -5.89 -4.38
C PHE A 83 15.41 -5.04 -4.47
N PRO A 84 15.51 -4.02 -5.35
CA PRO A 84 16.68 -3.14 -5.38
C PRO A 84 16.86 -2.32 -4.08
N LEU A 85 15.76 -1.96 -3.39
CA LEU A 85 15.83 -1.27 -2.10
C LEU A 85 16.44 -2.17 -1.03
N LEU A 86 16.08 -3.45 -1.03
CA LEU A 86 16.64 -4.45 -0.13
C LEU A 86 18.12 -4.71 -0.44
N ALA A 87 18.50 -4.72 -1.72
CA ALA A 87 19.88 -4.91 -2.16
C ALA A 87 20.82 -3.74 -1.81
N LYS A 88 20.31 -2.52 -1.59
CA LYS A 88 21.13 -1.36 -1.14
C LYS A 88 21.84 -1.62 0.18
N CYS A 89 21.24 -2.43 1.06
CA CYS A 89 21.86 -2.87 2.30
C CYS A 89 21.74 -4.38 2.45
N ILE A 90 22.60 -5.10 1.73
CA ILE A 90 22.56 -6.57 1.69
C ILE A 90 22.73 -7.22 3.07
N GLU A 91 23.47 -6.59 3.98
CA GLU A 91 23.72 -7.09 5.34
C GLU A 91 22.46 -7.16 6.19
N ILE A 92 21.46 -6.31 5.94
CA ILE A 92 20.17 -6.32 6.64
C ILE A 92 19.12 -7.04 5.77
N GLY A 93 19.18 -6.84 4.46
CA GLY A 93 18.27 -7.42 3.50
C GLY A 93 18.33 -8.95 3.44
N LEU A 94 19.53 -9.54 3.44
CA LEU A 94 19.69 -10.98 3.38
C LEU A 94 19.11 -11.68 4.64
N PRO A 95 19.39 -11.22 5.87
CA PRO A 95 18.70 -11.72 7.06
C PRO A 95 17.18 -11.60 6.99
N GLU A 96 16.62 -10.51 6.46
CA GLU A 96 15.16 -10.38 6.29
C GLU A 96 14.60 -11.45 5.37
N LEU A 97 15.23 -11.70 4.22
CA LEU A 97 14.78 -12.76 3.31
C LEU A 97 14.87 -14.14 3.97
N ILE A 98 15.98 -14.43 4.67
CA ILE A 98 16.17 -15.71 5.37
C ILE A 98 15.13 -15.89 6.46
N LEU A 99 14.92 -14.89 7.31
CA LEU A 99 13.94 -14.94 8.40
C LEU A 99 12.52 -15.08 7.85
N LEU A 100 12.18 -14.33 6.80
CA LEU A 100 10.87 -14.43 6.15
C LEU A 100 10.63 -15.84 5.60
N LEU A 101 11.62 -16.46 4.94
CA LEU A 101 11.51 -17.85 4.47
C LEU A 101 11.37 -18.84 5.63
N ILE A 102 12.10 -18.66 6.72
CA ILE A 102 11.99 -19.52 7.90
C ILE A 102 10.60 -19.43 8.52
N PHE A 103 10.10 -18.21 8.78
CA PHE A 103 8.79 -18.00 9.38
C PHE A 103 7.63 -18.35 8.45
N SER A 104 7.77 -18.09 7.15
CA SER A 104 6.71 -18.30 6.17
C SER A 104 6.69 -19.71 5.56
N GLN A 105 7.79 -20.46 5.50
CA GLN A 105 7.82 -21.77 4.84
C GLN A 105 8.31 -22.89 5.75
N TYR A 106 9.35 -22.65 6.56
CA TYR A 106 9.97 -23.72 7.34
C TYR A 106 9.20 -24.06 8.63
N ILE A 107 8.84 -23.06 9.44
CA ILE A 107 8.13 -23.24 10.71
C ILE A 107 6.76 -23.91 10.53
N PRO A 108 5.91 -23.47 9.57
CA PRO A 108 4.62 -24.11 9.33
C PRO A 108 4.74 -25.56 8.85
N HIS A 109 5.83 -25.89 8.14
CA HIS A 109 6.07 -27.26 7.67
C HIS A 109 6.57 -28.19 8.79
N LEU A 110 7.35 -27.66 9.74
CA LEU A 110 7.84 -28.41 10.90
C LEU A 110 6.75 -28.60 11.96
N MET A 111 5.93 -27.59 12.19
CA MET A 111 4.79 -27.65 13.10
C MET A 111 3.58 -28.25 12.38
N ARG A 112 3.46 -29.59 12.37
CA ARG A 112 2.28 -30.35 11.89
C ARG A 112 0.94 -30.01 12.59
N GLY A 113 0.90 -29.00 13.46
CA GLY A 113 -0.26 -28.59 14.25
C GLY A 113 -0.88 -27.29 13.74
N GLU A 114 -2.20 -27.32 13.53
CA GLU A 114 -3.06 -26.25 13.02
C GLU A 114 -2.88 -24.88 13.71
N ARG A 115 -1.93 -24.06 13.24
CA ARG A 115 -1.98 -22.60 13.49
C ARG A 115 -1.58 -21.83 12.24
N HIS A 116 -2.55 -21.69 11.34
CA HIS A 116 -2.50 -20.77 10.19
C HIS A 116 -2.19 -19.30 10.55
N VAL A 117 -2.18 -18.96 11.84
CA VAL A 117 -1.78 -17.66 12.40
C VAL A 117 -0.35 -17.30 11.99
N PHE A 118 0.61 -18.24 12.03
CA PHE A 118 2.02 -17.92 11.80
C PHE A 118 2.32 -17.43 10.37
N HIS A 119 1.66 -17.98 9.35
CA HIS A 119 1.91 -17.59 7.96
C HIS A 119 1.63 -16.11 7.65
N ARG A 120 0.59 -15.52 8.26
CA ARG A 120 0.22 -14.12 7.98
C ARG A 120 0.95 -13.10 8.84
N PHE A 121 1.29 -13.46 10.08
CA PHE A 121 2.10 -12.60 10.95
C PHE A 121 3.61 -12.75 10.70
N ALA A 122 4.03 -13.72 9.88
CA ALA A 122 5.44 -13.97 9.54
C ALA A 122 6.16 -12.69 9.10
N VAL A 123 5.54 -11.88 8.23
CA VAL A 123 6.14 -10.62 7.73
C VAL A 123 6.30 -9.58 8.84
N ILE A 124 5.31 -9.41 9.72
CA ILE A 124 5.41 -8.44 10.82
C ILE A 124 6.48 -8.89 11.82
N VAL A 125 6.51 -10.19 12.13
CA VAL A 125 7.49 -10.76 13.06
C VAL A 125 8.92 -10.69 12.49
N SER A 126 9.12 -11.00 11.19
CA SER A 126 10.44 -10.91 10.55
C SER A 126 10.95 -9.47 10.58
N VAL A 127 10.11 -8.50 10.20
CA VAL A 127 10.46 -7.08 10.19
C VAL A 127 10.86 -6.59 11.59
N VAL A 128 10.13 -6.99 12.64
CA VAL A 128 10.49 -6.61 14.03
C VAL A 128 11.85 -7.19 14.42
N ILE A 129 12.11 -8.47 14.12
CA ILE A 129 13.38 -9.14 14.45
C ILE A 129 14.54 -8.49 13.69
N VAL A 130 14.38 -8.23 12.40
CA VAL A 130 15.42 -7.60 11.58
C VAL A 130 15.65 -6.16 11.98
N TRP A 131 14.61 -5.43 12.36
CA TRP A 131 14.78 -4.07 12.88
C TRP A 131 15.61 -4.06 14.17
N ILE A 132 15.34 -4.99 15.10
CA ILE A 132 16.14 -5.16 16.32
C ILE A 132 17.59 -5.52 15.96
N TYR A 133 17.80 -6.43 15.03
CA TYR A 133 19.13 -6.80 14.53
C TYR A 133 19.88 -5.59 13.93
N ALA A 134 19.22 -4.81 13.08
CA ALA A 134 19.77 -3.59 12.49
C ALA A 134 20.13 -2.54 13.56
N HIS A 135 19.33 -2.44 14.62
CA HIS A 135 19.62 -1.56 15.74
C HIS A 135 20.89 -1.97 16.50
N PHE A 136 21.04 -3.28 16.78
CA PHE A 136 22.26 -3.80 17.40
C PHE A 136 23.51 -3.58 16.54
N LEU A 137 23.43 -3.78 15.21
CA LEU A 137 24.54 -3.47 14.29
C LEU A 137 24.89 -1.97 14.27
N THR A 138 23.87 -1.11 14.39
CA THR A 138 24.05 0.35 14.44
C THR A 138 24.80 0.78 15.71
N ILE A 139 24.43 0.22 16.88
CA ILE A 139 25.09 0.48 18.17
C ILE A 139 26.50 -0.13 18.21
N GLY A 140 26.65 -1.36 17.70
CA GLY A 140 27.92 -2.09 17.63
C GLY A 140 28.99 -1.43 16.77
N GLY A 141 28.65 -0.35 16.06
CA GLY A 141 29.62 0.46 15.32
C GLY A 141 30.04 -0.10 13.97
N ALA A 142 29.39 -1.17 13.49
CA ALA A 142 29.69 -1.82 12.20
C ALA A 142 29.70 -0.81 11.02
N TYR A 143 28.84 0.20 11.09
CA TYR A 143 28.70 1.23 10.06
C TYR A 143 29.38 2.58 10.39
N LYS A 144 30.33 2.66 11.33
CA LYS A 144 31.01 3.93 11.66
C LYS A 144 32.10 4.32 10.66
N HIS A 145 32.75 3.34 10.04
CA HIS A 145 33.90 3.53 9.14
C HIS A 145 33.60 3.21 7.67
N THR A 146 32.35 2.91 7.32
CA THR A 146 31.95 2.58 5.94
C THR A 146 31.61 3.84 5.13
N GLY A 147 31.51 3.71 3.80
CA GLY A 147 31.17 4.81 2.90
C GLY A 147 29.83 5.48 3.24
N THR A 148 29.72 6.79 3.00
CA THR A 148 28.57 7.64 3.35
C THR A 148 27.22 7.11 2.83
N ASN A 149 27.20 6.51 1.63
CA ASN A 149 26.00 5.90 1.05
C ASN A 149 25.50 4.68 1.85
N THR A 150 26.42 3.83 2.30
CA THR A 150 26.13 2.66 3.15
C THR A 150 25.66 3.13 4.52
N GLN A 151 26.30 4.16 5.08
CA GLN A 151 25.86 4.75 6.36
C GLN A 151 24.45 5.33 6.29
N ASN A 152 24.07 5.93 5.16
CA ASN A 152 22.72 6.50 4.99
C ASN A 152 21.64 5.43 4.80
N SER A 153 21.98 4.29 4.18
CA SER A 153 21.01 3.25 3.85
C SER A 153 20.88 2.15 4.91
N CYS A 154 21.97 1.82 5.61
CA CYS A 154 22.02 0.70 6.55
C CYS A 154 21.84 1.10 8.03
N ARG A 155 21.98 2.38 8.37
CA ARG A 155 21.87 2.82 9.77
C ARG A 155 20.45 3.21 10.15
N THR A 156 20.06 2.85 11.36
CA THR A 156 18.74 3.15 11.92
C THR A 156 18.60 4.58 12.48
N ASP A 157 19.70 5.27 12.78
CA ASP A 157 19.74 6.56 13.51
C ASP A 157 19.87 7.81 12.61
N ARG A 158 20.25 7.64 11.34
CA ARG A 158 20.58 8.74 10.40
C ARG A 158 19.38 9.48 9.82
N SER A 159 18.17 8.93 9.94
CA SER A 159 16.99 9.46 9.24
C SER A 159 16.45 10.77 9.84
N GLY A 160 16.72 11.05 11.12
CA GLY A 160 16.29 12.27 11.80
C GLY A 160 14.77 12.49 11.87
N PHE A 161 13.96 11.57 11.34
CA PHE A 161 12.51 11.73 11.22
C PHE A 161 11.82 11.82 12.58
N ILE A 162 12.29 11.05 13.57
CA ILE A 162 11.71 11.04 14.92
C ILE A 162 11.97 12.37 15.63
N GLY A 163 13.16 12.96 15.47
CA GLY A 163 13.50 14.24 16.10
C GLY A 163 12.88 15.46 15.39
N GLY A 164 12.64 15.37 14.09
CA GLY A 164 12.04 16.45 13.29
C GLY A 164 10.51 16.41 13.20
N ALA A 165 9.86 15.34 13.67
CA ALA A 165 8.42 15.20 13.58
C ALA A 165 7.70 15.85 14.78
N PRO A 166 6.63 16.64 14.55
CA PRO A 166 5.76 17.09 15.62
C PRO A 166 4.98 15.91 16.23
N TRP A 167 4.74 15.96 17.54
CA TRP A 167 3.99 14.93 18.28
C TRP A 167 2.56 14.75 17.78
N ILE A 168 1.89 15.84 17.42
CA ILE A 168 0.54 15.82 16.85
C ILE A 168 0.56 16.66 15.56
N ARG A 169 0.18 16.04 14.44
CA ARG A 169 0.02 16.73 13.17
C ARG A 169 -1.36 16.44 12.61
N VAL A 170 -2.22 17.46 12.62
CA VAL A 170 -3.54 17.37 11.98
C VAL A 170 -3.39 17.70 10.50
N PRO A 171 -3.64 16.76 9.57
CA PRO A 171 -3.60 17.05 8.15
C PRO A 171 -4.79 17.94 7.77
N TYR A 172 -4.55 18.97 6.96
CA TYR A 172 -5.60 19.82 6.41
C TYR A 172 -5.65 19.66 4.89
N PRO A 173 -6.84 19.86 4.27
CA PRO A 173 -6.96 19.75 2.82
C PRO A 173 -6.03 20.75 2.13
N PHE A 174 -5.41 20.31 1.04
CA PHE A 174 -4.47 21.11 0.24
C PHE A 174 -3.22 21.61 1.00
N GLN A 175 -2.76 20.89 2.03
CA GLN A 175 -1.55 21.26 2.79
C GLN A 175 -0.27 21.43 1.96
N TRP A 176 -0.21 20.81 0.78
CA TRP A 176 0.94 20.93 -0.12
C TRP A 176 0.77 22.06 -1.15
N GLY A 177 -0.41 22.69 -1.23
CA GLY A 177 -0.81 23.72 -2.19
C GLY A 177 -1.92 23.25 -3.14
N PRO A 178 -2.31 24.08 -4.13
CA PRO A 178 -3.35 23.73 -5.09
C PRO A 178 -2.91 22.55 -5.98
N PRO A 179 -3.82 21.62 -6.31
CA PRO A 179 -3.49 20.44 -7.12
C PRO A 179 -3.13 20.84 -8.55
N THR A 180 -2.14 20.17 -9.11
CA THR A 180 -1.71 20.38 -10.50
C THR A 180 -2.16 19.21 -11.36
N PHE A 181 -2.84 19.50 -12.46
CA PHE A 181 -3.42 18.49 -13.34
C PHE A 181 -2.56 18.28 -14.57
N HIS A 182 -2.02 17.07 -14.71
CA HIS A 182 -1.23 16.67 -15.86
C HIS A 182 -1.86 15.45 -16.51
N ALA A 183 -2.10 15.54 -17.82
CA ALA A 183 -2.84 14.52 -18.54
C ALA A 183 -2.19 13.13 -18.40
N GLY A 184 -0.87 13.01 -18.64
CA GLY A 184 -0.16 11.73 -18.54
C GLY A 184 -0.25 11.08 -17.15
N GLU A 185 -0.03 11.86 -16.10
CA GLU A 185 -0.11 11.40 -14.71
C GLU A 185 -1.55 11.02 -14.33
N ALA A 186 -2.53 11.79 -14.79
CA ALA A 186 -3.95 11.50 -14.58
C ALA A 186 -4.41 10.23 -15.30
N PHE A 187 -3.99 10.01 -16.56
CA PHE A 187 -4.30 8.78 -17.30
C PHE A 187 -3.69 7.54 -16.65
N ALA A 188 -2.42 7.63 -16.24
CA ALA A 188 -1.75 6.55 -15.52
C ALA A 188 -2.45 6.23 -14.20
N MET A 189 -2.88 7.26 -13.46
CA MET A 189 -3.59 7.08 -12.19
C MET A 189 -5.00 6.53 -12.40
N MET A 190 -5.70 6.92 -13.47
CA MET A 190 -7.00 6.33 -13.85
C MET A 190 -6.86 4.84 -14.20
N ALA A 191 -5.83 4.46 -14.97
CA ALA A 191 -5.59 3.06 -15.33
C ALA A 191 -5.34 2.19 -14.09
N ILE A 192 -4.49 2.65 -13.17
CA ILE A 192 -4.28 1.95 -11.90
C ILE A 192 -5.52 1.93 -11.02
N SER A 193 -6.29 3.01 -10.99
CA SER A 193 -7.53 3.04 -10.25
C SER A 193 -8.47 1.92 -10.71
N PHE A 194 -8.51 1.61 -12.01
CA PHE A 194 -9.27 0.49 -12.56
C PHE A 194 -8.72 -0.87 -12.10
N VAL A 195 -7.41 -1.06 -12.08
CA VAL A 195 -6.78 -2.28 -11.51
C VAL A 195 -7.18 -2.46 -10.05
N SER A 196 -7.13 -1.38 -9.27
CA SER A 196 -7.57 -1.39 -7.87
C SER A 196 -9.06 -1.73 -7.71
N LEU A 197 -9.94 -1.35 -8.66
CA LEU A 197 -11.34 -1.76 -8.66
C LEU A 197 -11.52 -3.26 -8.83
N VAL A 198 -10.76 -3.87 -9.75
CA VAL A 198 -10.80 -5.33 -10.00
C VAL A 198 -10.31 -6.09 -8.76
N GLU A 199 -9.18 -5.66 -8.19
CA GLU A 199 -8.62 -6.23 -6.96
C GLU A 199 -9.60 -6.11 -5.78
N SER A 200 -10.21 -4.93 -5.60
CA SER A 200 -11.17 -4.67 -4.53
C SER A 200 -12.44 -5.50 -4.69
N THR A 201 -12.94 -5.66 -5.92
CA THR A 201 -14.09 -6.51 -6.23
C THR A 201 -13.81 -7.97 -5.84
N GLY A 202 -12.66 -8.51 -6.26
CA GLY A 202 -12.26 -9.88 -5.90
C GLY A 202 -12.15 -10.05 -4.38
N THR A 203 -11.62 -9.03 -3.71
CA THR A 203 -11.47 -9.02 -2.25
C THR A 203 -12.82 -8.96 -1.53
N TYR A 204 -13.79 -8.17 -2.00
CA TYR A 204 -15.15 -8.16 -1.43
C TYR A 204 -15.84 -9.52 -1.54
N ILE A 205 -15.69 -10.20 -2.69
CA ILE A 205 -16.24 -11.54 -2.88
C ILE A 205 -15.57 -12.54 -1.92
N ALA A 206 -14.25 -12.48 -1.79
CA ALA A 206 -13.52 -13.33 -0.84
C ALA A 206 -13.94 -13.08 0.62
N ILE A 207 -14.01 -11.81 1.03
CA ILE A 207 -14.45 -11.39 2.38
C ILE A 207 -15.86 -11.90 2.67
N SER A 208 -16.81 -11.79 1.73
CA SER A 208 -18.17 -12.29 1.94
C SER A 208 -18.21 -13.80 2.22
N ARG A 209 -17.36 -14.58 1.54
CA ARG A 209 -17.23 -16.03 1.75
C ARG A 209 -16.59 -16.34 3.10
N PHE A 210 -15.53 -15.63 3.47
CA PHE A 210 -14.83 -15.83 4.74
C PHE A 210 -15.65 -15.38 5.95
N ALA A 211 -16.47 -14.35 5.82
CA ALA A 211 -17.38 -13.89 6.85
C ALA A 211 -18.68 -14.73 6.94
N SER A 212 -18.84 -15.76 6.11
CA SER A 212 -20.08 -16.52 5.96
C SER A 212 -21.31 -15.63 5.72
N ALA A 213 -21.11 -14.50 5.03
CA ALA A 213 -22.16 -13.55 4.70
C ALA A 213 -22.89 -13.99 3.42
N THR A 214 -24.10 -13.47 3.22
CA THR A 214 -24.82 -13.68 1.97
C THR A 214 -24.01 -13.13 0.79
N PRO A 215 -23.93 -13.85 -0.35
CA PRO A 215 -23.21 -13.38 -1.52
C PRO A 215 -23.71 -11.98 -1.93
N PRO A 216 -22.83 -10.97 -1.98
CA PRO A 216 -23.25 -9.60 -2.20
C PRO A 216 -23.77 -9.45 -3.63
N PRO A 217 -24.97 -8.87 -3.83
CA PRO A 217 -25.46 -8.61 -5.17
C PRO A 217 -24.54 -7.59 -5.87
N PRO A 218 -24.41 -7.63 -7.21
CA PRO A 218 -23.49 -6.75 -7.93
C PRO A 218 -23.79 -5.24 -7.73
N SER A 219 -25.01 -4.88 -7.34
CA SER A 219 -25.38 -3.51 -6.96
C SER A 219 -24.70 -3.04 -5.68
N VAL A 220 -24.54 -3.91 -4.68
CA VAL A 220 -23.83 -3.60 -3.43
C VAL A 220 -22.34 -3.45 -3.68
N LEU A 221 -21.76 -4.31 -4.53
CA LEU A 221 -20.35 -4.20 -4.94
C LEU A 221 -20.08 -2.88 -5.67
N SER A 222 -20.96 -2.48 -6.59
CA SER A 222 -20.87 -1.19 -7.29
C SER A 222 -20.89 0.00 -6.31
N ARG A 223 -21.78 -0.02 -5.32
CA ARG A 223 -21.86 1.03 -4.28
C ARG A 223 -20.63 1.03 -3.37
N GLY A 224 -20.08 -0.15 -3.05
CA GLY A 224 -18.83 -0.27 -2.29
C GLY A 224 -17.67 0.42 -3.00
N ILE A 225 -17.58 0.25 -4.31
CA ILE A 225 -16.59 0.93 -5.17
C ILE A 225 -16.83 2.43 -5.27
N GLY A 226 -18.08 2.88 -5.34
CA GLY A 226 -18.39 4.31 -5.25
C GLY A 226 -17.83 4.93 -3.96
N TRP A 227 -18.02 4.26 -2.82
CA TRP A 227 -17.45 4.68 -1.53
C TRP A 227 -15.92 4.59 -1.48
N GLN A 228 -15.32 3.59 -2.11
CA GLN A 228 -13.87 3.52 -2.26
C GLN A 228 -13.34 4.73 -3.04
N GLY A 229 -14.00 5.12 -4.13
CA GLY A 229 -13.66 6.32 -4.90
C GLY A 229 -13.74 7.60 -4.05
N VAL A 230 -14.76 7.74 -3.19
CA VAL A 230 -14.82 8.85 -2.21
C VAL A 230 -13.63 8.81 -1.26
N GLY A 231 -13.21 7.64 -0.81
CA GLY A 231 -11.98 7.47 -0.02
C GLY A 231 -10.73 7.95 -0.76
N VAL A 232 -10.58 7.59 -2.04
CA VAL A 232 -9.47 8.06 -2.89
C VAL A 232 -9.52 9.58 -3.09
N LEU A 233 -10.71 10.17 -3.24
CA LEU A 233 -10.88 11.62 -3.33
C LEU A 233 -10.37 12.30 -2.06
N LEU A 234 -10.75 11.80 -0.88
CA LEU A 234 -10.25 12.31 0.40
C LEU A 234 -8.72 12.16 0.50
N CYS A 235 -8.16 11.02 0.05
CA CYS A 235 -6.70 10.86 -0.03
C CYS A 235 -6.03 11.92 -0.93
N GLY A 236 -6.64 12.28 -2.05
CA GLY A 236 -6.19 13.36 -2.93
C GLY A 236 -6.27 14.73 -2.25
N LEU A 237 -7.39 15.05 -1.60
CA LEU A 237 -7.61 16.34 -0.93
C LEU A 237 -6.62 16.57 0.23
N PHE A 238 -6.44 15.57 1.11
CA PHE A 238 -5.53 15.67 2.25
C PHE A 238 -4.05 15.40 1.89
N GLY A 239 -3.78 14.95 0.66
CA GLY A 239 -2.42 14.71 0.18
C GLY A 239 -1.76 13.50 0.82
N ALA A 240 -2.47 12.36 0.87
CA ALA A 240 -2.00 11.10 1.44
C ALA A 240 -0.93 10.39 0.59
N GLY A 241 -0.70 10.85 -0.66
CA GLY A 241 0.31 10.30 -1.58
C GLY A 241 -0.05 8.97 -2.24
N ASN A 242 -1.09 8.29 -1.76
CA ASN A 242 -1.58 7.01 -2.28
C ASN A 242 -3.12 6.95 -2.15
N GLY A 243 -3.79 6.22 -3.06
CA GLY A 243 -5.22 5.95 -3.03
C GLY A 243 -5.63 4.92 -1.96
N ALA A 244 -6.88 5.05 -1.51
CA ALA A 244 -7.54 4.07 -0.66
C ALA A 244 -8.02 2.85 -1.50
N SER A 245 -7.82 1.64 -0.97
CA SER A 245 -8.36 0.40 -1.53
C SER A 245 -8.63 -0.59 -0.41
N VAL A 246 -9.34 -1.67 -0.73
CA VAL A 246 -9.55 -2.79 0.19
C VAL A 246 -8.20 -3.46 0.48
N SER A 247 -7.92 -3.73 1.76
CA SER A 247 -6.70 -4.43 2.17
C SER A 247 -6.89 -5.96 2.06
N VAL A 248 -6.11 -6.59 1.19
CA VAL A 248 -6.06 -8.06 1.02
C VAL A 248 -5.48 -8.74 2.26
N GLU A 249 -4.58 -8.06 2.99
CA GLU A 249 -4.00 -8.52 4.24
C GLU A 249 -5.11 -8.70 5.30
N ASN A 250 -5.93 -7.66 5.48
CA ASN A 250 -7.08 -7.67 6.39
C ASN A 250 -8.13 -8.70 5.98
N ALA A 251 -8.40 -8.82 4.67
CA ALA A 251 -9.36 -9.77 4.12
C ALA A 251 -9.06 -11.21 4.51
N GLY A 252 -7.78 -11.57 4.66
CA GLY A 252 -7.44 -12.91 5.07
C GLY A 252 -6.99 -13.06 6.52
N LEU A 253 -6.70 -11.98 7.26
CA LEU A 253 -6.79 -12.02 8.72
C LEU A 253 -8.22 -12.42 9.15
N LEU A 254 -9.22 -11.87 8.46
CA LEU A 254 -10.62 -12.27 8.62
C LEU A 254 -10.84 -13.75 8.32
N ALA A 255 -10.22 -14.30 7.27
CA ALA A 255 -10.32 -15.73 6.93
C ALA A 255 -9.81 -16.65 8.05
N LEU A 256 -8.81 -16.19 8.83
CA LEU A 256 -8.24 -16.94 9.94
C LEU A 256 -9.08 -16.80 11.22
N THR A 257 -9.43 -15.58 11.58
CA THR A 257 -10.15 -15.30 12.83
C THR A 257 -11.63 -15.68 12.74
N ARG A 258 -12.19 -15.73 11.52
CA ARG A 258 -13.62 -15.89 11.24
C ARG A 258 -14.49 -14.83 11.93
N VAL A 259 -13.92 -13.67 12.28
CA VAL A 259 -14.64 -12.58 12.95
C VAL A 259 -15.03 -11.49 11.95
N GLY A 260 -16.21 -11.63 11.33
CA GLY A 260 -16.80 -10.66 10.40
C GLY A 260 -17.48 -9.44 11.05
N SER A 261 -17.01 -8.99 12.22
CA SER A 261 -17.68 -7.94 13.00
C SER A 261 -17.25 -6.54 12.57
N ARG A 262 -18.23 -5.66 12.32
CA ARG A 262 -17.99 -4.23 12.03
C ARG A 262 -17.29 -3.49 13.17
N ARG A 263 -17.52 -3.91 14.42
CA ARG A 263 -16.92 -3.28 15.61
C ARG A 263 -15.41 -3.40 15.61
N VAL A 264 -14.86 -4.54 15.16
CA VAL A 264 -13.41 -4.75 15.08
C VAL A 264 -12.78 -3.75 14.12
N VAL A 265 -13.41 -3.52 12.97
CA VAL A 265 -12.95 -2.54 11.97
C VAL A 265 -13.04 -1.11 12.49
N GLN A 266 -14.11 -0.76 13.20
CA GLN A 266 -14.28 0.58 13.79
C GLN A 266 -13.25 0.87 14.90
N ILE A 267 -13.00 -0.10 15.79
CA ILE A 267 -11.98 0.03 16.84
C ILE A 267 -10.58 0.14 16.22
N SER A 268 -10.28 -0.69 15.21
CA SER A 268 -9.01 -0.60 14.48
C SER A 268 -8.83 0.75 13.80
N ALA A 269 -9.89 1.32 13.21
CA ALA A 269 -9.83 2.66 12.63
C ALA A 269 -9.56 3.74 13.69
N GLY A 270 -10.12 3.60 14.89
CA GLY A 270 -9.83 4.47 16.02
C GLY A 270 -8.37 4.44 16.49
N PHE A 271 -7.71 3.28 16.45
CA PHE A 271 -6.28 3.16 16.74
C PHE A 271 -5.36 3.71 15.66
N MET A 272 -5.85 3.85 14.41
CA MET A 272 -5.06 4.38 13.29
C MET A 272 -5.09 5.91 13.16
N ILE A 273 -5.99 6.59 13.89
CA ILE A 273 -6.08 8.06 13.97
C ILE A 273 -5.14 8.56 15.05
#